data_AF-C1G7J1-F1
#
_entry.id   AF-C1G7J1-F1
#
_cell.length_a   1.000
_cell.length_b   1.000
_cell.length_c   1.000
_cell.angle_alpha   90.00
_cell.angle_beta   90.00
_cell.angle_gamma   90.00
#
_symmetry.space_group_name_H-M   'P 1'
#
loop_
_entity.id
_entity.type
_entity.pdbx_description
1 polymer ?
#
loop_
_entity_poly.entity_id
_entity_poly.type
_entity_poly.pdbx_seq_one_letter_code
_entity_poly.pdbx_strand_id
1 'polypeptide(L)'
;MGEMDRMRSGAPGLEEIQTSKEDEKLTNGVGGFLYREDSPQHTCIKVQYQIRIFKPDTRVASQNTAPMATKQAATGVLENLPIRLRNFFARFPPQIYSAHALGATTKALEGVEAPAPAPSPYNPSRSAKASKLNKSTFSLSQTFLRSDPEHPNPFLPYKNPETGRWRGAMISLRRQNELVKLAAKYGVEELLPPSRKSTIYKETKAVEKGLRIRGTGIGQKVKGHKWERTIETRLEERRKAMMGMPEMIRMWKQRGHGRGWKKYPRK
;
A
#
# COMPACT_ATOMS: atom_id res chain seq x y z
N MET A 1 28.91 90.15 -37.69
CA MET A 1 28.55 89.40 -38.92
C MET A 1 28.89 87.95 -38.67
N GLY A 2 27.99 87.01 -38.98
CA GLY A 2 28.05 85.61 -38.52
C GLY A 2 27.73 85.50 -37.02
N GLU A 3 26.63 84.94 -36.50
CA GLU A 3 25.83 83.73 -36.78
C GLU A 3 26.37 82.42 -36.17
N MET A 4 25.55 81.89 -35.23
CA MET A 4 25.13 80.48 -35.04
C MET A 4 26.23 79.41 -34.75
N ASP A 5 26.07 78.49 -33.78
CA ASP A 5 24.99 78.15 -32.83
C ASP A 5 25.63 77.40 -31.59
N ARG A 6 25.03 76.65 -30.66
CA ARG A 6 23.69 76.02 -30.51
C ARG A 6 23.29 75.84 -29.02
N MET A 7 21.99 76.06 -28.76
CA MET A 7 21.04 75.38 -27.83
C MET A 7 21.58 74.30 -26.83
N ARG A 8 21.03 74.06 -25.62
CA ARG A 8 19.76 74.50 -24.99
C ARG A 8 19.68 74.15 -23.48
N SER A 9 18.74 74.81 -22.77
CA SER A 9 17.92 74.39 -21.60
C SER A 9 18.57 73.75 -20.35
N GLY A 10 18.10 73.97 -19.12
CA GLY A 10 16.90 74.70 -18.66
C GLY A 10 15.80 73.77 -18.12
N ALA A 11 15.60 73.79 -16.80
CA ALA A 11 14.40 73.30 -16.09
C ALA A 11 13.23 74.31 -16.26
N PRO A 12 11.97 74.07 -15.80
CA PRO A 12 11.48 73.04 -14.86
C PRO A 12 10.17 72.34 -15.32
N GLY A 13 9.46 71.67 -14.40
CA GLY A 13 8.06 71.24 -14.60
C GLY A 13 7.59 70.18 -13.60
N LEU A 14 6.38 70.36 -13.05
CA LEU A 14 5.58 69.33 -12.37
C LEU A 14 4.47 68.89 -13.34
N GLU A 15 4.07 67.62 -13.30
CA GLU A 15 2.67 67.26 -13.56
C GLU A 15 2.33 65.87 -12.96
N GLU A 16 1.19 65.78 -12.29
CA GLU A 16 0.48 64.52 -12.05
C GLU A 16 -0.36 64.22 -13.29
N ILE A 17 -0.53 62.94 -13.69
CA ILE A 17 -1.76 62.50 -14.37
C ILE A 17 -1.96 60.98 -14.34
N GLN A 18 -3.06 60.58 -13.68
CA GLN A 18 -4.03 59.52 -13.99
C GLN A 18 -3.64 58.03 -14.13
N THR A 19 -4.67 57.21 -13.87
CA THR A 19 -4.71 55.75 -13.99
C THR A 19 -5.64 55.30 -15.13
N SER A 20 -5.11 54.52 -16.06
CA SER A 20 -5.82 53.62 -17.00
C SER A 20 -4.83 52.50 -17.38
N LYS A 21 -5.17 51.23 -17.66
CA LYS A 21 -6.43 50.52 -17.95
C LYS A 21 -7.04 50.74 -19.35
N GLU A 22 -6.39 50.15 -20.35
CA GLU A 22 -6.91 49.36 -21.48
C GLU A 22 -5.65 48.72 -22.13
N ASP A 23 -5.55 47.46 -22.57
CA ASP A 23 -6.41 46.54 -23.34
C ASP A 23 -6.43 46.79 -24.87
N GLU A 24 -5.36 46.38 -25.59
CA GLU A 24 -5.37 45.75 -26.95
C GLU A 24 -3.97 45.10 -27.21
N LYS A 25 -3.86 43.78 -27.46
CA LYS A 25 -4.08 42.98 -28.70
C LYS A 25 -3.00 43.08 -29.79
N LEU A 26 -2.18 42.02 -29.88
CA LEU A 26 -1.52 41.43 -31.07
C LEU A 26 -1.00 40.05 -30.59
N THR A 27 -1.53 38.86 -30.85
CA THR A 27 -2.24 38.19 -31.97
C THR A 27 -1.35 37.78 -33.16
N ASN A 28 -1.52 36.51 -33.59
CA ASN A 28 -0.77 35.77 -34.62
C ASN A 28 0.70 35.47 -34.24
N GLY A 29 1.31 34.31 -34.53
CA GLY A 29 0.94 33.09 -35.26
C GLY A 29 2.26 32.34 -35.61
N VAL A 30 2.35 31.06 -35.99
CA VAL A 30 1.40 29.97 -36.25
C VAL A 30 2.08 28.65 -35.85
N GLY A 31 1.33 27.64 -35.38
CA GLY A 31 1.91 26.34 -35.00
C GLY A 31 0.89 25.28 -34.57
N GLY A 32 -0.28 25.25 -35.22
CA GLY A 32 -1.37 24.37 -34.83
C GLY A 32 -1.26 22.96 -35.42
N PHE A 33 -1.59 21.95 -34.61
CA PHE A 33 -1.91 20.60 -35.06
C PHE A 33 -3.28 20.21 -34.50
N LEU A 34 -4.32 20.37 -35.31
CA LEU A 34 -5.64 19.75 -35.14
C LEU A 34 -5.69 18.52 -36.07
N TYR A 35 -6.55 17.51 -35.91
CA TYR A 35 -7.61 17.19 -34.95
C TYR A 35 -7.52 15.69 -34.64
N ARG A 36 -8.08 15.21 -33.51
CA ARG A 36 -9.16 14.20 -33.55
C ARG A 36 -9.86 14.01 -32.19
N GLU A 37 -11.04 14.59 -32.04
CA GLU A 37 -12.02 14.21 -31.01
C GLU A 37 -12.87 13.05 -31.55
N ASP A 38 -12.53 11.80 -31.21
CA ASP A 38 -13.42 10.64 -31.40
C ASP A 38 -14.04 10.28 -30.04
N SER A 39 -15.33 10.59 -29.87
CA SER A 39 -16.08 10.34 -28.63
C SER A 39 -16.69 8.93 -28.58
N PRO A 40 -16.36 8.09 -27.56
CA PRO A 40 -17.05 6.81 -27.34
C PRO A 40 -18.24 7.01 -26.39
N GLN A 41 -19.44 7.18 -26.96
CA GLN A 41 -20.71 7.06 -26.25
C GLN A 41 -20.93 5.61 -25.76
N HIS A 42 -20.41 5.24 -24.60
CA HIS A 42 -20.64 3.90 -24.01
C HIS A 42 -21.14 3.92 -22.56
N THR A 43 -22.47 4.02 -22.45
CA THR A 43 -23.32 3.18 -21.59
C THR A 43 -22.82 2.90 -20.16
N CYS A 44 -23.33 3.67 -19.19
CA CYS A 44 -23.25 3.33 -17.78
C CYS A 44 -24.07 2.05 -17.48
N ILE A 45 -23.39 0.89 -17.42
CA ILE A 45 -24.00 -0.37 -17.00
C ILE A 45 -24.19 -0.32 -15.47
N LYS A 46 -25.39 0.12 -15.04
CA LYS A 46 -25.85 -0.07 -13.65
C LYS A 46 -26.09 -1.56 -13.40
N VAL A 47 -25.07 -2.27 -12.90
CA VAL A 47 -25.22 -3.64 -12.40
C VAL A 47 -26.03 -3.60 -11.09
N GLN A 48 -27.36 -3.61 -11.20
CA GLN A 48 -28.22 -3.89 -10.05
C GLN A 48 -28.08 -5.36 -9.68
N TYR A 49 -27.44 -5.61 -8.54
CA TYR A 49 -27.42 -6.93 -7.92
C TYR A 49 -28.79 -7.25 -7.31
N GLN A 50 -29.72 -7.72 -8.14
CA GLN A 50 -30.96 -8.34 -7.66
C GLN A 50 -30.62 -9.66 -6.96
N ILE A 51 -30.84 -9.71 -5.65
CA ILE A 51 -30.67 -10.92 -4.84
C ILE A 51 -31.79 -11.91 -5.19
N ARG A 52 -31.54 -12.81 -6.13
CA ARG A 52 -32.43 -13.97 -6.37
C ARG A 52 -32.28 -14.95 -5.22
N ILE A 53 -33.25 -14.94 -4.30
CA ILE A 53 -33.34 -15.88 -3.18
C ILE A 53 -33.69 -17.26 -3.72
N PHE A 54 -32.67 -18.05 -4.08
CA PHE A 54 -32.85 -19.41 -4.56
C PHE A 54 -33.14 -20.33 -3.36
N LYS A 55 -34.39 -20.77 -3.20
CA LYS A 55 -34.74 -21.82 -2.24
C LYS A 55 -34.22 -23.16 -2.78
N PRO A 56 -33.36 -23.90 -2.06
CA PRO A 56 -33.08 -25.29 -2.41
C PRO A 56 -34.27 -26.16 -1.96
N ASP A 57 -34.99 -26.73 -2.92
CA ASP A 57 -36.10 -27.64 -2.61
C ASP A 57 -35.60 -28.90 -1.88
N THR A 58 -36.31 -29.25 -0.81
CA THR A 58 -36.01 -30.44 0.00
C THR A 58 -36.40 -31.72 -0.75
N ARG A 59 -35.44 -32.36 -1.43
CA ARG A 59 -35.53 -33.77 -1.81
C ARG A 59 -34.42 -34.59 -1.17
N VAL A 60 -34.78 -35.27 -0.09
CA VAL A 60 -33.95 -36.28 0.57
C VAL A 60 -33.87 -37.53 -0.31
N ALA A 61 -32.92 -37.53 -1.25
CA ALA A 61 -32.56 -38.71 -2.02
C ALA A 61 -31.57 -39.56 -1.21
N SER A 62 -32.08 -40.37 -0.28
CA SER A 62 -31.25 -41.32 0.48
C SER A 62 -30.66 -42.38 -0.47
N GLN A 63 -29.36 -42.29 -0.73
CA GLN A 63 -28.62 -43.27 -1.52
C GLN A 63 -27.36 -43.72 -0.76
N ASN A 64 -27.55 -44.72 0.11
CA ASN A 64 -26.47 -45.45 0.76
C ASN A 64 -25.71 -46.30 -0.27
N THR A 65 -24.85 -45.65 -1.06
CA THR A 65 -23.99 -46.29 -2.07
C THR A 65 -22.73 -46.87 -1.44
N ALA A 66 -22.25 -48.01 -1.96
CA ALA A 66 -21.33 -48.88 -1.24
C ALA A 66 -19.92 -48.30 -1.03
N PRO A 67 -19.27 -48.54 0.13
CA PRO A 67 -17.97 -47.96 0.50
C PRO A 67 -16.75 -48.58 -0.22
N MET A 68 -16.95 -49.31 -1.32
CA MET A 68 -15.87 -49.89 -2.13
C MET A 68 -15.57 -49.04 -3.37
N ALA A 69 -16.59 -48.52 -4.06
CA ALA A 69 -16.40 -47.69 -5.26
C ALA A 69 -15.68 -46.37 -4.93
N THR A 70 -15.99 -45.77 -3.77
CA THR A 70 -15.32 -44.55 -3.28
C THR A 70 -13.83 -44.76 -3.03
N LYS A 71 -13.42 -45.94 -2.54
CA LYS A 71 -12.00 -46.28 -2.33
C LYS A 71 -11.25 -46.41 -3.65
N GLN A 72 -11.84 -47.08 -4.65
CA GLN A 72 -11.24 -47.25 -5.98
C GLN A 72 -11.10 -45.92 -6.73
N ALA A 73 -12.13 -45.06 -6.66
CA ALA A 73 -12.05 -43.69 -7.18
C ALA A 73 -10.95 -42.87 -6.47
N ALA A 74 -10.86 -42.95 -5.14
CA ALA A 74 -9.84 -42.25 -4.37
C ALA A 74 -8.41 -42.73 -4.69
N THR A 75 -8.19 -44.02 -4.96
CA THR A 75 -6.88 -44.51 -5.43
C THR A 75 -6.49 -43.92 -6.78
N GLY A 76 -7.41 -43.84 -7.75
CA GLY A 76 -7.14 -43.21 -9.04
C GLY A 76 -6.80 -41.71 -8.91
N VAL A 77 -7.48 -40.98 -8.02
CA VAL A 77 -7.15 -39.58 -7.72
C VAL A 77 -5.76 -39.46 -7.06
N LEU A 78 -5.43 -40.33 -6.10
CA LEU A 78 -4.11 -40.36 -5.45
C LEU A 78 -2.97 -40.70 -6.41
N GLU A 79 -3.23 -41.49 -7.45
CA GLU A 79 -2.21 -41.83 -8.44
C GLU A 79 -1.86 -40.63 -9.34
N ASN A 80 -2.88 -39.86 -9.74
CA ASN A 80 -2.77 -38.64 -10.55
C ASN A 80 -2.10 -37.45 -9.81
N LEU A 81 -1.88 -37.55 -8.49
CA LEU A 81 -1.17 -36.52 -7.73
C LEU A 81 0.35 -36.56 -8.01
N PRO A 82 1.02 -35.39 -8.13
CA PRO A 82 2.47 -35.32 -8.27
C PRO A 82 3.20 -36.09 -7.17
N ILE A 83 4.26 -36.83 -7.54
CA ILE A 83 5.04 -37.68 -6.62
C ILE A 83 5.56 -36.91 -5.38
N ARG A 84 5.84 -35.61 -5.50
CA ARG A 84 6.25 -34.76 -4.37
C ARG A 84 5.12 -34.50 -3.35
N LEU A 85 3.85 -34.54 -3.77
CA LEU A 85 2.69 -34.52 -2.87
C LEU A 85 2.41 -35.92 -2.32
N ARG A 86 2.43 -36.97 -3.15
CA ARG A 86 2.28 -38.37 -2.69
C ARG A 86 3.30 -38.70 -1.58
N ASN A 87 4.59 -38.38 -1.79
CA ASN A 87 5.67 -38.57 -0.82
C ASN A 87 5.60 -37.62 0.39
N PHE A 88 4.83 -36.53 0.32
CA PHE A 88 4.55 -35.68 1.48
C PHE A 88 3.46 -36.30 2.34
N PHE A 89 2.30 -36.65 1.75
CA PHE A 89 1.17 -37.25 2.48
C PHE A 89 1.50 -38.63 3.06
N ALA A 90 2.35 -39.43 2.39
CA ALA A 90 2.86 -40.70 2.94
C ALA A 90 3.73 -40.53 4.20
N ARG A 91 4.27 -39.33 4.45
CA ARG A 91 5.07 -39.00 5.65
C ARG A 91 4.29 -38.19 6.69
N PHE A 92 3.28 -37.45 6.24
CA PHE A 92 2.48 -36.53 7.03
C PHE A 92 1.00 -36.75 6.67
N PRO A 93 0.34 -37.77 7.24
CA PRO A 93 -1.02 -38.13 6.86
C PRO A 93 -2.00 -36.98 7.20
N PRO A 94 -2.94 -36.63 6.30
CA PRO A 94 -3.84 -35.49 6.49
C PRO A 94 -4.82 -35.68 7.66
N GLN A 95 -5.07 -36.93 8.09
CA GLN A 95 -5.87 -37.27 9.28
C GLN A 95 -5.30 -36.65 10.57
N ILE A 96 -3.98 -36.45 10.65
CA ILE A 96 -3.29 -35.85 11.80
C ILE A 96 -2.92 -34.39 11.49
N TYR A 97 -2.42 -34.14 10.28
CA TYR A 97 -1.72 -32.89 9.96
C TYR A 97 -2.51 -31.88 9.12
N SER A 98 -3.74 -32.16 8.68
CA SER A 98 -4.53 -31.19 7.89
C SER A 98 -4.98 -29.97 8.69
N ALA A 99 -5.41 -28.91 7.99
CA ALA A 99 -5.98 -27.71 8.62
C ALA A 99 -7.25 -28.01 9.46
N HIS A 100 -8.00 -29.06 9.10
CA HIS A 100 -9.17 -29.51 9.85
C HIS A 100 -8.78 -30.32 11.10
N ALA A 101 -7.83 -31.26 10.96
CA ALA A 101 -7.36 -32.08 12.09
C ALA A 101 -6.76 -31.24 13.22
N LEU A 102 -5.97 -30.21 12.86
CA LEU A 102 -5.35 -29.27 13.79
C LEU A 102 -6.33 -28.20 14.33
N GLY A 103 -7.64 -28.37 14.12
CA GLY A 103 -8.71 -27.52 14.67
C GLY A 103 -8.70 -26.07 14.20
N ALA A 104 -7.96 -25.75 13.13
CA ALA A 104 -7.72 -24.36 12.71
C ALA A 104 -8.92 -23.71 12.00
N THR A 105 -9.86 -24.51 11.50
CA THR A 105 -11.04 -24.06 10.74
C THR A 105 -12.29 -23.89 11.60
N THR A 106 -12.60 -24.81 12.52
CA THR A 106 -13.89 -24.83 13.23
C THR A 106 -13.97 -23.82 14.38
N LYS A 107 -13.09 -23.92 15.39
CA LYS A 107 -13.14 -23.09 16.61
C LYS A 107 -12.84 -21.59 16.43
N ALA A 108 -12.63 -21.12 15.21
CA ALA A 108 -12.29 -19.73 14.91
C ALA A 108 -13.37 -18.98 14.09
N LEU A 109 -14.37 -19.69 13.53
CA LEU A 109 -15.37 -19.10 12.63
C LEU A 109 -16.76 -18.94 13.26
N GLU A 110 -17.11 -19.71 14.28
CA GLU A 110 -18.46 -19.75 14.88
C GLU A 110 -18.81 -18.56 15.80
N GLY A 111 -17.92 -17.56 15.94
CA GLY A 111 -18.13 -16.47 16.91
C GLY A 111 -17.29 -15.21 16.69
N VAL A 112 -16.76 -14.98 15.48
CA VAL A 112 -16.05 -13.75 15.13
C VAL A 112 -16.71 -13.16 13.90
N GLU A 113 -17.29 -11.96 14.03
CA GLU A 113 -17.85 -11.24 12.88
C GLU A 113 -16.82 -11.08 11.76
N ALA A 114 -17.30 -11.12 10.51
CA ALA A 114 -16.43 -11.01 9.34
C ALA A 114 -15.52 -9.79 9.47
N PRO A 115 -14.18 -9.96 9.47
CA PRO A 115 -13.26 -8.90 9.87
C PRO A 115 -13.43 -7.68 8.97
N ALA A 116 -13.89 -6.57 9.57
CA ALA A 116 -14.23 -5.35 8.87
C ALA A 116 -13.09 -4.95 7.91
N PRO A 117 -13.38 -4.69 6.62
CA PRO A 117 -12.35 -4.57 5.60
C PRO A 117 -11.35 -3.47 5.96
N ALA A 118 -10.06 -3.83 5.95
CA ALA A 118 -8.98 -2.96 6.42
C ALA A 118 -9.10 -1.55 5.81
N PRO A 119 -9.14 -0.48 6.62
CA PRO A 119 -9.42 0.86 6.13
C PRO A 119 -8.36 1.30 5.13
N SER A 120 -8.78 2.10 4.15
CA SER A 120 -7.91 2.57 3.07
C SER A 120 -6.58 3.12 3.62
N PRO A 121 -5.42 2.72 3.05
CA PRO A 121 -4.12 3.21 3.50
C PRO A 121 -3.96 4.73 3.28
N TYR A 122 -4.79 5.36 2.46
CA TYR A 122 -4.85 6.80 2.29
C TYR A 122 -5.95 7.42 3.16
N ASN A 123 -5.54 8.20 4.17
CA ASN A 123 -6.40 9.12 4.91
C ASN A 123 -6.03 10.56 4.52
N PRO A 124 -6.96 11.37 3.97
CA PRO A 124 -6.66 12.76 3.57
C PRO A 124 -6.35 13.69 4.74
N SER A 125 -6.78 13.36 5.97
CA SER A 125 -6.55 14.21 7.14
C SER A 125 -5.08 14.17 7.62
N ARG A 126 -4.29 15.17 7.20
CA ARG A 126 -2.85 15.33 7.50
C ARG A 126 -2.52 15.35 9.01
N SER A 127 -3.51 15.55 9.87
CA SER A 127 -3.44 15.66 11.33
C SER A 127 -3.80 14.37 12.10
N ALA A 128 -4.57 13.44 11.53
CA ALA A 128 -5.05 12.27 12.25
C ALA A 128 -3.90 11.34 12.67
N LYS A 129 -3.77 11.10 13.99
CA LYS A 129 -2.83 10.12 14.54
C LYS A 129 -3.53 8.75 14.54
N ALA A 130 -2.87 7.73 14.00
CA ALA A 130 -3.38 6.37 14.11
C ALA A 130 -3.44 5.92 15.58
N SER A 131 -4.51 5.23 15.94
CA SER A 131 -4.60 4.52 17.22
C SER A 131 -3.49 3.48 17.32
N LYS A 132 -2.92 3.31 18.52
CA LYS A 132 -1.94 2.24 18.78
C LYS A 132 -2.70 0.91 18.80
N LEU A 133 -2.37 -0.01 17.90
CA LEU A 133 -2.98 -1.34 17.87
C LEU A 133 -2.71 -2.07 19.20
N ASN A 134 -3.77 -2.44 19.90
CA ASN A 134 -3.67 -3.23 21.13
C ASN A 134 -3.04 -4.59 20.83
N LYS A 135 -1.93 -4.91 21.51
CA LYS A 135 -1.11 -6.07 21.18
C LYS A 135 -1.59 -7.38 21.82
N SER A 136 -2.61 -7.30 22.65
CA SER A 136 -3.36 -8.39 23.29
C SER A 136 -4.56 -8.87 22.48
N THR A 137 -4.98 -8.16 21.43
CA THR A 137 -6.15 -8.53 20.62
C THR A 137 -5.92 -9.86 19.90
N PHE A 138 -6.89 -10.76 20.03
CA PHE A 138 -6.90 -12.06 19.35
C PHE A 138 -6.84 -11.88 17.82
N SER A 139 -6.05 -12.73 17.16
CA SER A 139 -5.63 -12.51 15.77
C SER A 139 -6.02 -13.71 14.92
N LEU A 140 -7.05 -13.56 14.07
CA LEU A 140 -7.58 -14.64 13.24
C LEU A 140 -6.48 -15.31 12.40
N SER A 141 -5.60 -14.56 11.76
CA SER A 141 -4.54 -15.17 10.95
C SER A 141 -3.50 -15.92 11.80
N GLN A 142 -3.46 -15.75 13.13
CA GLN A 142 -2.52 -16.42 14.02
C GLN A 142 -3.02 -17.79 14.51
N THR A 143 -4.32 -18.10 14.43
CA THR A 143 -4.88 -19.41 14.82
C THR A 143 -4.33 -20.54 13.95
N PHE A 144 -4.25 -20.30 12.63
CA PHE A 144 -3.66 -21.18 11.62
C PHE A 144 -2.16 -21.47 11.83
N LEU A 145 -1.48 -20.79 12.76
CA LEU A 145 -0.06 -20.98 13.06
C LEU A 145 0.17 -21.71 14.39
N ARG A 146 -0.81 -22.51 14.84
CA ARG A 146 -0.67 -23.43 15.98
C ARG A 146 -0.04 -24.76 15.54
N SER A 147 0.57 -25.45 16.50
CA SER A 147 1.11 -26.80 16.39
C SER A 147 0.92 -27.52 17.72
N ASP A 148 0.55 -28.80 17.66
CA ASP A 148 0.38 -29.62 18.85
C ASP A 148 1.73 -30.20 19.32
N PRO A 149 1.90 -30.52 20.62
CA PRO A 149 3.17 -31.01 21.16
C PRO A 149 3.52 -32.41 20.66
N GLU A 150 2.53 -33.32 20.64
CA GLU A 150 2.70 -34.72 20.21
C GLU A 150 2.97 -34.85 18.70
N HIS A 151 2.35 -33.96 17.91
CA HIS A 151 2.33 -34.02 16.44
C HIS A 151 2.74 -32.67 15.84
N PRO A 152 4.02 -32.28 15.97
CA PRO A 152 4.48 -30.94 15.59
C PRO A 152 4.37 -30.70 14.08
N ASN A 153 3.61 -29.67 13.70
CA ASN A 153 3.38 -29.27 12.31
C ASN A 153 4.71 -29.07 11.54
N PRO A 154 4.97 -29.84 10.45
CA PRO A 154 6.26 -29.85 9.74
C PRO A 154 6.60 -28.55 9.00
N PHE A 155 5.64 -27.63 8.89
CA PHE A 155 5.80 -26.30 8.29
C PHE A 155 6.15 -25.20 9.32
N LEU A 156 6.09 -25.48 10.62
CA LEU A 156 6.38 -24.52 11.69
C LEU A 156 7.70 -24.86 12.40
N PRO A 157 8.43 -23.86 12.93
CA PRO A 157 9.56 -24.12 13.82
C PRO A 157 9.03 -24.64 15.16
N TYR A 158 9.64 -25.70 15.68
CA TYR A 158 9.25 -26.33 16.94
C TYR A 158 10.21 -25.93 18.06
N LYS A 159 9.70 -25.55 19.23
CA LYS A 159 10.51 -25.32 20.43
C LYS A 159 10.52 -26.61 21.25
N ASN A 160 11.70 -27.20 21.52
CA ASN A 160 11.77 -28.31 22.46
C ASN A 160 11.36 -27.77 23.86
N PRO A 161 10.37 -28.36 24.55
CA PRO A 161 9.99 -27.97 25.92
C PRO A 161 11.16 -28.11 26.92
N GLU A 162 11.94 -29.19 26.85
CA GLU A 162 13.00 -29.52 27.82
C GLU A 162 14.18 -28.55 27.71
N THR A 163 14.76 -28.43 26.50
CA THR A 163 15.99 -27.66 26.28
C THR A 163 15.73 -26.20 25.93
N GLY A 164 14.46 -25.81 25.76
CA GLY A 164 14.03 -24.48 25.36
C GLY A 164 14.45 -24.03 23.95
N ARG A 165 15.25 -24.83 23.21
CA ARG A 165 15.83 -24.48 21.92
C ARG A 165 14.82 -24.62 20.78
N TRP A 166 14.84 -23.67 19.85
CA TRP A 166 14.05 -23.73 18.62
C TRP A 166 14.76 -24.61 17.57
N ARG A 167 14.06 -25.65 17.10
CA ARG A 167 14.39 -26.40 15.89
C ARG A 167 13.73 -25.71 14.68
N GLY A 168 14.44 -25.66 13.56
CA GLY A 168 13.88 -25.18 12.30
C GLY A 168 12.75 -26.09 11.79
N ALA A 169 11.83 -25.53 11.00
CA ALA A 169 10.76 -26.31 10.38
C ALA A 169 11.33 -27.42 9.47
N MET A 170 10.81 -28.64 9.58
CA MET A 170 11.27 -29.82 8.80
C MET A 170 11.24 -29.56 7.29
N ILE A 171 10.27 -28.75 6.85
CA ILE A 171 10.10 -28.32 5.47
C ILE A 171 10.29 -26.80 5.40
N SER A 172 11.31 -26.36 4.65
CA SER A 172 11.69 -24.95 4.52
C SER A 172 10.64 -24.13 3.76
N LEU A 173 10.54 -22.82 4.03
CA LEU A 173 9.54 -21.91 3.44
C LEU A 173 9.47 -21.91 1.90
N ARG A 174 10.58 -22.27 1.21
CA ARG A 174 10.60 -22.55 -0.23
C ARG A 174 9.84 -23.83 -0.56
N ARG A 175 10.18 -24.97 0.06
CA ARG A 175 9.51 -26.26 -0.14
C ARG A 175 8.04 -26.22 0.27
N GLN A 176 7.67 -25.47 1.31
CA GLN A 176 6.26 -25.20 1.67
C GLN A 176 5.52 -24.51 0.50
N ASN A 177 6.12 -23.48 -0.08
CA ASN A 177 5.55 -22.74 -1.20
C ASN A 177 5.49 -23.58 -2.49
N GLU A 178 6.43 -24.52 -2.69
CA GLU A 178 6.36 -25.52 -3.77
C GLU A 178 5.21 -26.51 -3.55
N LEU A 179 5.04 -27.04 -2.33
CA LEU A 179 3.93 -27.96 -2.00
C LEU A 179 2.56 -27.27 -2.12
N VAL A 180 2.40 -26.07 -1.56
CA VAL A 180 1.15 -25.29 -1.69
C VAL A 180 0.84 -24.96 -3.15
N LYS A 181 1.84 -24.54 -3.95
CA LYS A 181 1.65 -24.28 -5.39
C LYS A 181 1.28 -25.53 -6.20
N LEU A 182 1.66 -26.72 -5.75
CA LEU A 182 1.16 -27.97 -6.35
C LEU A 182 -0.25 -28.25 -5.83
N ALA A 183 -0.48 -28.25 -4.52
CA ALA A 183 -1.76 -28.60 -3.94
C ALA A 183 -2.92 -27.73 -4.45
N ALA A 184 -2.71 -26.41 -4.59
CA ALA A 184 -3.69 -25.48 -5.15
C ALA A 184 -4.02 -25.76 -6.64
N LYS A 185 -3.11 -26.36 -7.42
CA LYS A 185 -3.40 -26.79 -8.81
C LYS A 185 -4.26 -28.06 -8.88
N TYR A 186 -4.23 -28.89 -7.84
CA TYR A 186 -4.93 -30.17 -7.76
C TYR A 186 -6.09 -30.14 -6.75
N GLY A 187 -6.48 -28.97 -6.25
CA GLY A 187 -7.59 -28.80 -5.29
C GLY A 187 -7.33 -29.32 -3.86
N VAL A 188 -6.12 -29.81 -3.55
CA VAL A 188 -5.80 -30.52 -2.29
C VAL A 188 -5.07 -29.64 -1.25
N GLU A 189 -5.27 -28.32 -1.26
CA GLU A 189 -4.59 -27.42 -0.31
C GLU A 189 -5.07 -27.61 1.14
N GLU A 190 -6.36 -27.89 1.36
CA GLU A 190 -6.97 -28.07 2.69
C GLU A 190 -6.42 -29.31 3.45
N LEU A 191 -5.95 -30.31 2.69
CA LEU A 191 -5.32 -31.52 3.22
C LEU A 191 -3.88 -31.27 3.73
N LEU A 192 -3.25 -30.15 3.35
CA LEU A 192 -1.94 -29.77 3.88
C LEU A 192 -2.06 -29.19 5.29
N PRO A 193 -0.98 -29.25 6.09
CA PRO A 193 -0.90 -28.47 7.32
C PRO A 193 -1.02 -26.97 7.07
N PRO A 194 -1.69 -26.23 7.97
CA PRO A 194 -1.83 -24.80 7.85
C PRO A 194 -0.45 -24.15 8.00
N SER A 195 -0.17 -23.13 7.19
CA SER A 195 1.18 -22.58 7.03
C SER A 195 1.18 -21.09 6.74
N ARG A 196 2.35 -20.46 6.92
CA ARG A 196 2.58 -19.08 6.47
C ARG A 196 2.53 -18.88 4.94
N LYS A 197 2.24 -19.95 4.19
CA LYS A 197 2.23 -19.99 2.72
C LYS A 197 0.90 -20.42 2.13
N SER A 198 -0.10 -20.85 2.90
CA SER A 198 -1.43 -21.18 2.35
C SER A 198 -2.18 -19.94 1.87
N THR A 199 -3.18 -20.14 0.99
CA THR A 199 -4.16 -19.14 0.52
C THR A 199 -4.91 -18.50 1.69
N ILE A 200 -5.68 -19.31 2.43
CA ILE A 200 -6.48 -18.92 3.60
C ILE A 200 -5.69 -18.05 4.59
N TYR A 201 -4.44 -18.42 4.92
CA TYR A 201 -3.60 -17.62 5.83
C TYR A 201 -3.18 -16.27 5.23
N LYS A 202 -2.90 -16.18 3.91
CA LYS A 202 -2.57 -14.90 3.26
C LYS A 202 -3.77 -13.98 3.25
N GLU A 203 -4.94 -14.50 2.88
CA GLU A 203 -6.19 -13.75 2.75
C GLU A 203 -6.67 -13.23 4.11
N THR A 204 -6.84 -14.11 5.10
CA THR A 204 -7.20 -13.69 6.47
C THR A 204 -6.20 -12.67 7.03
N LYS A 205 -4.90 -12.86 6.84
CA LYS A 205 -3.88 -11.89 7.26
C LYS A 205 -3.96 -10.57 6.49
N ALA A 206 -4.30 -10.58 5.20
CA ALA A 206 -4.41 -9.38 4.38
C ALA A 206 -5.61 -8.54 4.82
N VAL A 207 -6.77 -9.16 5.06
CA VAL A 207 -7.97 -8.49 5.59
C VAL A 207 -7.76 -8.01 7.03
N GLU A 208 -7.23 -8.85 7.91
CA GLU A 208 -7.06 -8.51 9.34
C GLU A 208 -5.98 -7.42 9.58
N LYS A 209 -4.88 -7.43 8.81
CA LYS A 209 -3.70 -6.60 9.11
C LYS A 209 -3.39 -5.53 8.06
N GLY A 210 -3.96 -5.62 6.85
CA GLY A 210 -3.79 -4.65 5.77
C GLY A 210 -2.33 -4.37 5.34
N LEU A 211 -2.15 -3.27 4.60
CA LEU A 211 -0.82 -2.80 4.20
C LEU A 211 -0.10 -2.15 5.38
N ARG A 212 1.13 -2.58 5.69
CA ARG A 212 1.91 -2.14 6.86
C ARG A 212 3.35 -1.69 6.55
N ILE A 213 3.59 -1.27 5.30
CA ILE A 213 4.87 -0.66 4.88
C ILE A 213 5.06 0.68 5.62
N ARG A 214 6.29 1.08 5.94
CA ARG A 214 6.53 2.41 6.55
C ARG A 214 6.23 3.51 5.52
N GLY A 215 5.55 4.57 5.95
CA GLY A 215 5.07 5.63 5.07
C GLY A 215 3.67 5.34 4.51
N THR A 216 3.53 4.28 3.72
CA THR A 216 2.30 3.94 2.96
C THR A 216 1.33 2.98 3.67
N GLY A 217 1.72 2.38 4.78
CA GLY A 217 0.87 1.47 5.54
C GLY A 217 -0.25 2.20 6.29
N ILE A 218 -1.31 1.48 6.64
CA ILE A 218 -2.48 2.00 7.37
C ILE A 218 -2.01 2.72 8.63
N GLY A 219 -2.41 3.99 8.76
CA GLY A 219 -2.04 4.82 9.90
C GLY A 219 -0.56 5.22 9.97
N GLN A 220 0.20 5.08 8.87
CA GLN A 220 1.52 5.69 8.72
C GLN A 220 1.43 7.00 7.92
N LYS A 221 2.51 7.77 7.94
CA LYS A 221 2.63 9.03 7.21
C LYS A 221 3.96 9.07 6.48
N VAL A 222 3.96 9.46 5.22
CA VAL A 222 5.17 9.62 4.41
C VAL A 222 6.02 10.76 4.98
N LYS A 223 7.35 10.57 4.98
CA LYS A 223 8.32 11.52 5.58
C LYS A 223 8.40 12.86 4.83
N GLY A 224 8.13 12.85 3.54
CA GLY A 224 8.38 13.98 2.63
C GLY A 224 9.86 14.18 2.31
N HIS A 225 10.13 14.63 1.08
CA HIS A 225 11.47 14.92 0.59
C HIS A 225 12.14 16.05 1.41
N LYS A 226 13.46 16.21 1.27
CA LYS A 226 14.18 17.29 1.98
C LYS A 226 13.68 18.67 1.55
N TRP A 227 13.41 18.87 0.26
CA TRP A 227 12.97 20.16 -0.26
C TRP A 227 11.55 20.51 0.20
N GLU A 228 10.59 19.58 0.13
CA GLU A 228 9.21 19.75 0.65
C GLU A 228 9.19 20.21 2.11
N ARG A 229 10.06 19.64 2.95
CA ARG A 229 10.14 19.95 4.39
C ARG A 229 10.91 21.22 4.73
N THR A 230 11.55 21.86 3.76
CA THR A 230 12.30 23.12 3.96
C THR A 230 11.90 24.20 2.96
N ILE A 231 10.80 24.03 2.22
CA ILE A 231 10.34 25.04 1.26
C ILE A 231 9.77 26.24 2.01
N GLU A 232 8.97 25.99 3.05
CA GLU A 232 8.40 26.99 3.95
C GLU A 232 9.50 27.85 4.60
N THR A 233 10.54 27.23 5.20
CA THR A 233 11.65 27.99 5.82
C THR A 233 12.48 28.75 4.80
N ARG A 234 12.79 28.17 3.63
CA ARG A 234 13.54 28.86 2.55
C ARG A 234 12.79 30.04 1.94
N LEU A 235 11.45 29.95 1.86
CA LEU A 235 10.61 31.05 1.40
C LEU A 235 10.59 32.18 2.43
N GLU A 236 10.53 31.87 3.73
CA GLU A 236 10.59 32.89 4.78
C GLU A 236 11.99 33.52 4.92
N GLU A 237 13.06 32.73 4.80
CA GLU A 237 14.45 33.22 4.67
C GLU A 237 14.57 34.21 3.50
N ARG A 238 14.01 33.88 2.33
CA ARG A 238 13.97 34.76 1.16
C ARG A 238 13.13 36.01 1.40
N ARG A 239 11.94 35.89 2.00
CA ARG A 239 11.05 37.00 2.34
C ARG A 239 11.76 38.00 3.25
N LYS A 240 12.36 37.51 4.33
CA LYS A 240 13.11 38.30 5.31
C LYS A 240 14.34 38.98 4.68
N ALA A 241 15.06 38.28 3.79
CA ALA A 241 16.17 38.85 3.06
C ALA A 241 15.74 40.00 2.13
N MET A 242 14.61 39.85 1.42
CA MET A 242 14.06 40.92 0.58
C MET A 242 13.58 42.12 1.39
N MET A 243 12.90 41.91 2.52
CA MET A 243 12.47 42.99 3.42
C MET A 243 13.65 43.79 3.99
N GLY A 244 14.75 43.12 4.35
CA GLY A 244 15.96 43.79 4.85
C GLY A 244 16.87 44.39 3.77
N MET A 245 16.60 44.14 2.48
CA MET A 245 17.48 44.55 1.38
C MET A 245 17.56 46.07 1.17
N PRO A 246 16.47 46.87 1.27
CA PRO A 246 16.55 48.33 1.16
C PRO A 246 17.43 48.98 2.24
N GLU A 247 17.32 48.52 3.49
CA GLU A 247 18.16 49.00 4.60
C GLU A 247 19.64 48.61 4.38
N MET A 248 19.89 47.37 3.96
CA MET A 248 21.23 46.88 3.65
C MET A 248 21.90 47.71 2.54
N ILE A 249 21.16 48.02 1.47
CA ILE A 249 21.64 48.86 0.36
C ILE A 249 21.90 50.29 0.84
N ARG A 250 21.00 50.88 1.65
CA ARG A 250 21.20 52.21 2.25
C ARG A 250 22.50 52.25 3.07
N MET A 251 22.69 51.29 3.98
CA MET A 251 23.90 51.21 4.79
C MET A 251 25.16 50.99 3.93
N TRP A 252 25.11 50.13 2.91
CA TRP A 252 26.25 49.82 2.06
C TRP A 252 26.69 51.04 1.21
N LYS A 253 25.74 51.80 0.65
CA LYS A 253 26.01 53.07 -0.04
C LYS A 253 26.61 54.10 0.92
N GLN A 254 25.98 54.32 2.08
CA GLN A 254 26.48 55.24 3.11
C GLN A 254 27.88 54.88 3.64
N ARG A 255 28.23 53.59 3.67
CA ARG A 255 29.55 53.10 4.12
C ARG A 255 30.62 53.08 3.01
N GLY A 256 30.38 53.77 1.90
CA GLY A 256 31.35 53.94 0.82
C GLY A 256 31.55 52.69 -0.03
N HIS A 257 30.45 52.07 -0.47
CA HIS A 257 30.43 50.99 -1.48
C HIS A 257 31.40 49.83 -1.17
N GLY A 258 31.45 49.40 0.09
CA GLY A 258 32.29 48.29 0.56
C GLY A 258 33.55 48.68 1.33
N ARG A 259 34.10 49.90 1.15
CA ARG A 259 35.35 50.33 1.80
C ARG A 259 35.34 50.20 3.33
N GLY A 260 34.20 50.48 3.96
CA GLY A 260 34.01 50.30 5.42
C GLY A 260 33.12 49.11 5.80
N TRP A 261 32.91 48.14 4.91
CA TRP A 261 32.01 46.99 5.14
C TRP A 261 32.78 45.79 5.72
N LYS A 262 32.26 45.21 6.81
CA LYS A 262 32.84 44.03 7.49
C LYS A 262 31.90 42.81 7.52
N LYS A 263 30.65 42.94 7.04
CA LYS A 263 29.60 41.91 7.09
C LYS A 263 29.52 41.12 5.78
N TYR A 264 30.63 40.52 5.35
CA TYR A 264 30.62 39.67 4.15
C TYR A 264 29.98 38.31 4.43
N PRO A 265 29.28 37.69 3.46
CA PRO A 265 28.82 36.31 3.57
C PRO A 265 29.99 35.36 3.86
N ARG A 266 29.78 34.38 4.74
CA ARG A 266 30.72 33.27 4.93
C ARG A 266 30.41 32.15 3.94
N LYS A 267 31.45 31.42 3.54
CA LYS A 267 31.41 30.33 2.58
C LYS A 267 31.17 28.99 3.28
#